data_AF-A0A554VAT0-F1
#
_entry.id   AF-A0A554VAT0-F1
#
_cell.length_a   1.000
_cell.length_b   1.000
_cell.length_c   1.000
_cell.angle_alpha   90.00
_cell.angle_beta   90.00
_cell.angle_gamma   90.00
#
_symmetry.space_group_name_H-M   'P 1'
#
loop_
_entity.id
_entity.type
_entity.pdbx_description
1 polymer ?
#
loop_
_entity_poly.entity_id
_entity_poly.type
_entity_poly.pdbx_seq_one_letter_code
_entity_poly.pdbx_strand_id
1 'polypeptide(L)'
;MSKHITKEIPVSLHVKKYLEYTFGKQYTFSKNDFLGRIIFGVFQRGYRLREKVRLDTTYSIKLTEDNINRLGRHVKWEDCLSLDKGIDSVFRNQLHFLMNIHKKLGFESAKEAMLQGLYEIGITESDINFESLYRDYDRKKRYTKNKRSKPNSLKNRKPSSYDFFN
;
A
#
# COMPACT_ATOMS: atom_id res chain seq x y z
N MET A 1 -2.46 11.36 -32.83
CA MET A 1 -2.17 11.79 -31.44
C MET A 1 -3.06 11.00 -30.50
N SER A 2 -2.52 10.31 -29.49
CA SER A 2 -3.35 9.60 -28.52
C SER A 2 -4.08 10.61 -27.63
N LYS A 3 -5.41 10.56 -27.63
CA LYS A 3 -6.24 11.42 -26.77
C LYS A 3 -6.05 10.98 -25.32
N HIS A 4 -5.71 11.95 -24.47
CA HIS A 4 -5.57 11.75 -23.04
C HIS A 4 -6.80 12.27 -22.31
N ILE A 5 -7.20 11.57 -21.26
CA ILE A 5 -8.31 11.94 -20.39
C ILE A 5 -7.80 11.86 -18.95
N THR A 6 -8.10 12.89 -18.16
CA THR A 6 -7.75 12.95 -16.74
C THR A 6 -8.90 12.40 -15.91
N LYS A 7 -8.58 11.59 -14.90
CA LYS A 7 -9.50 11.07 -13.89
C LYS A 7 -8.99 11.43 -12.50
N GLU A 8 -9.92 11.79 -11.63
CA GLU A 8 -9.64 12.07 -10.22
C GLU A 8 -9.95 10.82 -9.40
N ILE A 9 -9.04 10.45 -8.50
CA ILE A 9 -9.28 9.38 -7.53
C ILE A 9 -9.33 9.95 -6.11
N PRO A 10 -10.29 9.52 -5.28
CA PRO A 10 -10.34 9.91 -3.88
C PRO A 10 -9.19 9.25 -3.12
N VAL A 11 -8.43 10.05 -2.37
CA VAL A 11 -7.31 9.59 -1.54
C VAL A 11 -7.27 10.39 -0.25
N SER A 12 -6.69 9.82 0.80
CA SER A 12 -6.42 10.52 2.06
C SER A 12 -5.33 11.57 1.87
N LEU A 13 -5.29 12.61 2.72
CA LEU A 13 -4.37 13.73 2.55
C LEU A 13 -2.89 13.29 2.55
N HIS A 14 -2.50 12.41 3.47
CA HIS A 14 -1.14 11.87 3.54
C HIS A 14 -0.79 11.03 2.30
N VAL A 15 -1.76 10.29 1.76
CA VAL A 15 -1.59 9.50 0.52
C VAL A 15 -1.41 10.43 -0.67
N LYS A 16 -2.16 11.53 -0.75
CA LYS A 16 -1.99 12.55 -1.79
C LYS A 16 -0.57 13.12 -1.76
N LYS A 17 -0.09 13.57 -0.60
CA LYS A 17 1.28 14.10 -0.44
C LYS A 17 2.34 13.08 -0.85
N TYR A 18 2.16 11.81 -0.45
CA TYR A 18 3.03 10.72 -0.87
C TYR A 18 3.03 10.50 -2.40
N LEU A 19 1.87 10.53 -3.04
CA LEU A 19 1.75 10.41 -4.50
C LEU A 19 2.38 11.60 -5.22
N GLU A 20 2.16 12.82 -4.73
CA GLU A 20 2.75 14.04 -5.28
C GLU A 20 4.27 14.05 -5.17
N TYR A 21 4.81 13.58 -4.05
CA TYR A 21 6.25 13.41 -3.87
C TYR A 21 6.83 12.35 -4.82
N THR A 22 6.13 11.24 -5.03
CA THR A 22 6.64 10.09 -5.80
C THR A 22 6.48 10.25 -7.32
N PHE A 23 5.36 10.83 -7.76
CA PHE A 23 4.95 10.88 -9.18
C PHE A 23 4.68 12.29 -9.69
N GLY A 24 4.82 13.32 -8.85
CA GLY A 24 4.45 14.69 -9.17
C GLY A 24 2.94 14.95 -9.03
N LYS A 25 2.51 16.16 -9.39
CA LYS A 25 1.11 16.63 -9.23
C LYS A 25 0.08 15.82 -10.03
N GLN A 26 0.52 15.14 -11.09
CA GLN A 26 -0.33 14.32 -11.95
C GLN A 26 0.45 13.10 -12.42
N TYR A 27 -0.13 11.92 -12.22
CA TYR A 27 0.45 10.67 -12.65
C TYR A 27 -0.02 10.29 -14.06
N THR A 28 0.89 9.88 -14.94
CA THR A 28 0.52 9.28 -16.24
C THR A 28 0.51 7.76 -16.11
N PHE A 29 -0.64 7.15 -16.37
CA PHE A 29 -0.83 5.72 -16.14
C PHE A 29 0.13 4.85 -16.96
N SER A 30 0.82 3.94 -16.25
CA SER A 30 1.71 2.94 -16.81
C SER A 30 1.56 1.61 -16.08
N LYS A 31 1.28 0.51 -16.79
CA LYS A 31 1.15 -0.83 -16.18
C LYS A 31 2.46 -1.39 -15.63
N ASN A 32 3.58 -0.74 -15.93
CA ASN A 32 4.90 -1.24 -15.59
C ASN A 32 5.30 -0.88 -14.16
N ASP A 33 4.81 0.25 -13.63
CA ASP A 33 5.09 0.71 -12.28
C ASP A 33 4.08 0.18 -11.24
N PHE A 34 4.36 0.42 -9.97
CA PHE A 34 3.53 -0.11 -8.89
C PHE A 34 2.15 0.55 -8.84
N LEU A 35 2.04 1.84 -9.13
CA LEU A 35 0.77 2.59 -9.03
C LEU A 35 -0.19 2.13 -10.13
N GLY A 36 0.28 2.02 -11.36
CA GLY A 36 -0.50 1.49 -12.46
C GLY A 36 -0.89 0.03 -12.26
N ARG A 37 -0.05 -0.80 -11.62
CA ARG A 37 -0.43 -2.17 -11.21
C ARG A 37 -1.53 -2.19 -10.15
N ILE A 38 -1.49 -1.30 -9.16
CA ILE A 38 -2.55 -1.17 -8.15
C ILE A 38 -3.85 -0.74 -8.82
N ILE A 39 -3.80 0.30 -9.66
CA ILE A 39 -4.95 0.78 -10.43
C ILE A 39 -5.53 -0.38 -11.25
N PHE A 40 -4.71 -1.02 -12.07
CA PHE A 40 -5.16 -2.14 -12.91
C PHE A 40 -5.78 -3.27 -12.07
N GLY A 41 -5.15 -3.65 -10.95
CA GLY A 41 -5.65 -4.70 -10.08
C GLY A 41 -6.99 -4.38 -9.41
N VAL A 42 -7.23 -3.12 -9.01
CA VAL A 42 -8.51 -2.68 -8.42
C VAL A 42 -9.62 -2.69 -9.47
N PHE A 43 -9.36 -2.18 -10.68
CA PHE A 43 -10.37 -2.13 -11.74
C PHE A 43 -10.66 -3.52 -12.35
N GLN A 44 -9.67 -4.41 -12.44
CA GLN A 44 -9.85 -5.75 -13.02
C GLN A 44 -10.67 -6.69 -12.11
N ARG A 45 -10.52 -6.58 -10.78
CA ARG A 45 -11.20 -7.49 -9.82
C ARG A 45 -12.68 -7.17 -9.62
N GLY A 46 -13.18 -6.10 -10.24
CA GLY A 46 -14.50 -5.55 -9.96
C GLY A 46 -14.51 -4.85 -8.60
N TYR A 47 -14.81 -3.56 -8.59
CA TYR A 47 -14.95 -2.82 -7.35
C TYR A 47 -16.25 -3.23 -6.65
N ARG A 48 -16.13 -3.80 -5.44
CA ARG A 48 -17.29 -3.94 -4.55
C ARG A 48 -17.55 -2.57 -3.95
N LEU A 49 -18.67 -1.96 -4.34
CA LEU A 49 -19.21 -0.77 -3.68
C LEU A 49 -19.26 -1.04 -2.17
N ARG A 50 -18.32 -0.45 -1.44
CA ARG A 50 -18.45 -0.29 0.01
C ARG A 50 -19.09 1.07 0.27
N GLU A 51 -19.67 1.24 1.45
CA GLU A 51 -20.28 2.50 1.88
C GLU A 51 -19.41 3.70 1.49
N LYS A 52 -20.07 4.75 1.01
CA LYS A 52 -19.44 5.99 0.52
C LYS A 52 -18.71 6.70 1.66
N VAL A 53 -17.50 6.27 1.97
CA VAL A 53 -16.57 7.12 2.73
C VAL A 53 -16.13 8.20 1.77
N ARG A 54 -16.59 9.43 1.99
CA ARG A 54 -16.08 10.57 1.24
C ARG A 54 -14.70 10.91 1.78
N LEU A 55 -13.72 10.91 0.89
CA LEU A 55 -12.43 11.52 1.14
C LEU A 55 -12.49 12.92 0.53
N ASP A 56 -12.02 13.92 1.26
CA ASP A 56 -12.10 15.33 0.84
C ASP A 56 -11.03 15.70 -0.20
N THR A 57 -10.07 14.81 -0.43
CA THR A 57 -8.92 15.04 -1.31
C THR A 57 -8.90 14.08 -2.49
N THR A 58 -8.53 14.60 -3.66
CA THR A 58 -8.31 13.81 -4.88
C THR A 58 -6.90 13.95 -5.42
N TYR A 59 -6.49 12.97 -6.21
CA TYR A 59 -5.25 12.96 -6.97
C TYR A 59 -5.52 12.64 -8.45
N SER A 60 -4.86 13.40 -9.34
CA SER A 60 -5.10 13.35 -10.78
C SER A 60 -4.30 12.27 -11.49
N ILE A 61 -5.00 11.46 -12.30
CA ILE A 61 -4.42 10.41 -13.13
C ILE A 61 -4.74 10.68 -14.60
N LYS A 62 -3.70 10.80 -15.42
CA LYS A 62 -3.77 10.95 -16.87
C LYS A 62 -3.74 9.57 -17.54
N LEU A 63 -4.78 9.27 -18.30
CA LEU A 63 -4.97 7.99 -19.01
C LEU A 63 -5.06 8.24 -20.52
N THR A 64 -4.81 7.20 -21.31
CA THR A 64 -5.21 7.19 -22.73
C THR A 64 -6.65 6.69 -22.84
N GLU A 65 -7.30 6.99 -23.95
CA GLU A 65 -8.65 6.48 -24.24
C GLU A 65 -8.72 4.94 -24.22
N ASP A 66 -7.70 4.25 -24.75
CA ASP A 66 -7.59 2.77 -24.66
C ASP A 66 -7.55 2.29 -23.20
N ASN A 67 -6.78 2.96 -22.34
CA ASN A 67 -6.71 2.60 -20.93
C ASN A 67 -8.06 2.78 -20.23
N ILE A 68 -8.81 3.84 -20.56
CA ILE A 68 -10.16 4.05 -20.01
C ILE A 68 -11.13 3.00 -20.51
N ASN A 69 -11.11 2.65 -21.79
CA ASN A 69 -11.99 1.63 -22.32
C ASN A 69 -11.73 0.24 -21.70
N ARG A 70 -10.50 -0.01 -21.27
CA ARG A 70 -10.09 -1.23 -20.57
C ARG A 70 -10.39 -1.22 -19.07
N LEU A 71 -10.21 -0.08 -18.40
CA LEU A 71 -10.37 0.05 -16.94
C LEU A 71 -11.78 0.47 -16.51
N GLY A 72 -12.44 1.32 -17.29
CA GLY A 72 -13.62 2.09 -16.90
C GLY A 72 -14.98 1.49 -17.21
N ARG A 73 -15.07 0.23 -17.68
CA ARG A 73 -16.36 -0.36 -18.08
C ARG A 73 -17.30 -0.66 -16.90
N HIS A 74 -16.79 -0.82 -15.68
CA HIS A 74 -17.59 -1.33 -14.55
C HIS A 74 -17.41 -0.57 -13.23
N VAL A 75 -16.53 0.44 -13.16
CA VAL A 75 -16.20 1.11 -11.90
C VAL A 75 -16.04 2.62 -12.11
N LYS A 76 -16.71 3.39 -11.24
CA LYS A 76 -16.55 4.85 -11.13
C LYS A 76 -15.25 5.16 -10.39
N TRP A 77 -14.41 6.00 -10.97
CA TRP A 77 -13.10 6.36 -10.42
C TRP A 77 -13.23 7.10 -9.09
N GLU A 78 -14.34 7.84 -8.95
CA GLU A 78 -14.72 8.65 -7.80
C GLU A 78 -15.14 7.80 -6.59
N ASP A 79 -15.46 6.52 -6.80
CA ASP A 79 -15.88 5.61 -5.74
C ASP A 79 -14.75 4.66 -5.30
N CYS A 80 -13.56 4.73 -5.92
CA CYS A 80 -12.47 3.75 -5.78
C CYS A 80 -11.63 3.84 -4.49
N LEU A 81 -12.25 3.78 -3.31
CA LEU A 81 -11.55 3.82 -2.01
C LEU A 81 -10.54 2.67 -1.80
N SER A 82 -10.64 1.59 -2.58
CA SER A 82 -9.65 0.52 -2.55
C SER A 82 -8.28 0.94 -3.09
N LEU A 83 -8.23 1.98 -3.94
CA LEU A 83 -6.97 2.56 -4.41
C LEU A 83 -6.24 3.23 -3.25
N ASP A 84 -6.92 4.11 -2.51
CA ASP A 84 -6.37 4.78 -1.33
C ASP A 84 -5.74 3.77 -0.36
N LYS A 85 -6.48 2.73 0.02
CA LYS A 85 -5.98 1.66 0.90
C LYS A 85 -4.80 0.89 0.31
N GLY A 86 -4.82 0.62 -0.99
CA GLY A 86 -3.73 -0.07 -1.67
C GLY A 86 -2.45 0.76 -1.66
N ILE A 87 -2.57 2.06 -1.92
CA ILE A 87 -1.47 3.01 -1.95
C ILE A 87 -0.95 3.28 -0.53
N ASP A 88 -1.84 3.50 0.45
CA ASP A 88 -1.50 3.64 1.86
C ASP A 88 -0.70 2.44 2.39
N SER A 89 -1.07 1.22 1.96
CA SER A 89 -0.30 0.02 2.30
C SER A 89 1.13 0.06 1.77
N VAL A 90 1.33 0.53 0.53
CA VAL A 90 2.68 0.68 -0.06
C VAL A 90 3.47 1.74 0.68
N PHE A 91 2.87 2.91 0.91
CA PHE A 91 3.45 4.00 1.69
C PHE A 91 3.95 3.51 3.06
N ARG A 92 3.08 2.85 3.83
CA ARG A 92 3.43 2.29 5.14
C ARG A 92 4.54 1.26 5.05
N ASN A 93 4.55 0.42 4.01
CA ASN A 93 5.62 -0.56 3.82
C ASN A 93 6.97 0.10 3.52
N GLN A 94 6.99 1.19 2.76
CA GLN A 94 8.22 1.96 2.51
C GLN A 94 8.73 2.63 3.79
N LEU A 95 7.85 3.25 4.59
CA LEU A 95 8.24 3.80 5.89
C LEU A 95 8.80 2.70 6.81
N HIS A 96 8.12 1.56 6.91
CA HIS A 96 8.63 0.44 7.70
C HIS A 96 9.99 -0.06 7.19
N PHE A 97 10.21 -0.05 5.87
CA PHE A 97 11.50 -0.40 5.30
C PHE A 97 12.60 0.58 5.73
N LEU A 98 12.35 1.89 5.65
CA LEU A 98 13.25 2.93 6.14
C LEU A 98 13.59 2.74 7.63
N MET A 99 12.57 2.54 8.48
CA MET A 99 12.73 2.30 9.91
C MET A 99 13.57 1.04 10.20
N ASN A 100 13.39 -0.01 9.40
CA ASN A 100 14.17 -1.24 9.53
C ASN A 100 15.63 -1.05 9.11
N ILE A 101 15.90 -0.27 8.05
CA ILE A 101 17.27 0.09 7.65
C ILE A 101 17.94 0.85 8.77
N HIS A 102 17.30 1.90 9.29
CA HIS A 102 17.85 2.71 10.38
C HIS A 102 18.26 1.84 11.57
N LYS A 103 17.34 0.95 11.98
CA LYS A 103 17.63 0.03 13.08
C LYS A 103 18.80 -0.91 12.78
N LYS A 104 18.92 -1.42 11.55
CA LYS A 104 20.03 -2.31 11.15
C LYS A 104 21.37 -1.59 11.11
N LEU A 105 21.39 -0.29 10.82
CA LEU A 105 22.58 0.54 10.81
C LEU A 105 23.01 1.00 12.21
N GLY A 106 22.29 0.61 13.26
CA GLY A 106 22.65 0.91 14.65
C GLY A 106 22.08 2.23 15.17
N PHE A 107 21.23 2.93 14.41
CA PHE A 107 20.53 4.11 14.92
C PHE A 107 19.52 3.69 16.00
N GLU A 108 19.46 4.47 17.09
CA GLU A 108 18.73 4.10 18.30
C GLU A 108 17.20 4.14 18.11
N SER A 109 16.69 5.08 17.29
CA SER A 109 15.26 5.34 17.19
C SER A 109 14.69 5.08 15.80
N ALA A 110 13.91 3.99 15.69
CA ALA A 110 13.08 3.75 14.51
C ALA A 110 11.99 4.83 14.35
N LYS A 111 11.57 5.48 15.44
CA LYS A 111 10.58 6.56 15.40
C LYS A 111 11.15 7.80 14.72
N GLU A 112 12.41 8.14 14.98
CA GLU A 112 13.09 9.25 14.28
C GLU A 112 13.17 9.03 12.78
N ALA A 113 13.51 7.81 12.35
CA ALA A 113 13.54 7.46 10.93
C ALA A 113 12.16 7.64 10.25
N MET A 114 11.09 7.27 10.97
CA MET A 114 9.73 7.50 10.49
C MET A 114 9.44 9.00 10.36
N LEU A 115 9.77 9.80 11.37
CA LEU A 115 9.55 11.24 11.37
C LEU A 115 10.34 11.95 10.26
N GLN A 116 11.59 11.54 10.03
CA GLN A 116 12.41 12.05 8.92
C GLN A 116 11.80 11.72 7.56
N GLY A 117 11.36 10.48 7.35
CA GLY A 117 10.69 10.09 6.10
C GLY A 117 9.38 10.85 5.87
N LEU A 118 8.60 11.09 6.92
CA LEU A 118 7.37 11.89 6.84
C LEU A 118 7.67 13.37 6.53
N TYR A 119 8.70 13.92 7.18
CA TYR A 119 9.15 15.30 6.96
C TYR A 119 9.60 15.51 5.51
N GLU A 120 10.38 14.60 4.95
CA GLU A 120 10.84 14.67 3.55
C GLU A 120 9.69 14.71 2.54
N ILE A 121 8.61 13.96 2.82
CA ILE A 121 7.39 13.94 1.98
C ILE A 121 6.50 15.18 2.26
N GLY A 122 6.77 15.95 3.31
CA GLY A 122 5.95 17.08 3.76
C GLY A 122 4.67 16.67 4.49
N ILE A 123 4.63 15.48 5.08
CA ILE A 123 3.49 14.96 5.86
C ILE A 123 3.61 15.43 7.32
N THR A 124 2.52 15.96 7.86
CA THR A 124 2.41 16.49 9.23
C THR A 124 1.43 15.66 10.07
N GLU A 125 1.45 15.84 11.40
CA GLU A 125 0.58 15.13 12.35
C GLU A 125 -0.93 15.35 12.05
N SER A 126 -1.27 16.48 11.44
CA SER A 126 -2.63 16.80 10.98
C SER A 126 -3.09 15.94 9.81
N ASP A 127 -2.17 15.42 9.00
CA ASP A 127 -2.51 14.56 7.85
C ASP A 127 -2.72 13.11 8.29
N ILE A 128 -1.90 12.65 9.24
CA ILE A 128 -1.96 11.32 9.82
C ILE A 128 -1.35 11.33 11.22
N ASN A 129 -2.00 10.64 12.16
CA ASN A 129 -1.49 10.51 13.52
C ASN A 129 -0.20 9.67 13.56
N PHE A 130 0.94 10.28 13.91
CA PHE A 130 2.25 9.62 13.84
C PHE A 130 2.39 8.54 14.90
N GLU A 131 1.80 8.74 16.08
CA GLU A 131 1.84 7.73 17.14
C GLU A 131 1.09 6.44 16.72
N SER A 132 -0.03 6.58 16.02
CA SER A 132 -0.79 5.45 15.48
C SER A 132 -0.01 4.73 14.39
N LEU A 133 0.67 5.47 13.50
CA LEU A 133 1.54 4.94 12.47
C LEU A 133 2.72 4.15 13.06
N TYR A 134 3.34 4.67 14.12
CA TYR A 134 4.42 3.99 14.82
C TYR A 134 3.95 2.72 15.55
N ARG A 135 2.76 2.75 16.16
CA ARG A 135 2.15 1.55 16.79
C ARG A 135 1.85 0.46 15.76
N ASP A 136 1.43 0.83 14.55
CA ASP A 136 1.26 -0.12 13.44
C ASP A 136 2.56 -0.85 13.09
N TYR A 137 3.67 -0.11 13.02
CA TYR A 137 5.00 -0.69 12.84
C TYR A 137 5.36 -1.67 13.96
N ASP A 138 5.21 -1.28 15.22
CA ASP A 138 5.57 -2.14 16.36
C ASP A 138 4.71 -3.40 16.41
N ARG A 139 3.40 -3.30 16.12
CA ARG A 139 2.52 -4.46 15.95
C ARG A 139 3.04 -5.42 14.89
N LYS A 140 3.34 -4.92 13.68
CA LYS A 140 3.80 -5.75 12.56
C LYS A 140 5.11 -6.48 12.90
N LYS A 141 6.04 -5.79 13.55
CA LYS A 141 7.31 -6.34 14.04
C LYS A 141 7.09 -7.47 15.04
N ARG A 142 6.21 -7.29 16.03
CA ARG A 142 5.85 -8.34 17.01
C ARG A 142 5.26 -9.58 16.34
N TYR A 143 4.36 -9.40 15.38
CA TYR A 143 3.79 -10.52 14.61
C TYR A 143 4.86 -11.32 13.84
N THR A 144 5.81 -10.65 13.19
CA THR A 144 6.91 -11.35 12.50
C THR A 144 7.85 -12.08 13.45
N LYS A 145 8.11 -11.55 14.65
CA LYS A 145 8.92 -12.23 15.68
C LYS A 145 8.23 -13.51 16.16
N ASN A 146 6.93 -13.45 16.43
CA ASN A 146 6.14 -14.58 16.92
C ASN A 146 5.97 -15.71 15.89
N LYS A 147 5.95 -15.40 14.58
CA LYS A 147 5.95 -16.44 13.53
C LYS A 147 7.28 -17.17 13.44
N ARG A 148 8.40 -16.48 13.62
CA ARG A 148 9.75 -17.08 13.58
C ARG A 148 10.05 -17.92 14.83
N SER A 149 9.41 -17.64 15.96
CA SER A 149 9.62 -18.36 17.21
C SER A 149 8.70 -19.58 17.41
N LYS A 150 7.81 -19.91 16.46
CA LYS A 150 7.11 -21.20 16.49
C LYS A 150 8.03 -22.25 15.85
N PRO A 151 8.59 -23.20 16.61
CA PRO A 151 9.33 -24.30 16.02
C PRO A 151 8.37 -25.10 15.12
N ASN A 152 8.84 -25.57 13.98
CA ASN A 152 8.12 -26.55 13.17
C ASN A 152 7.85 -27.80 14.02
N SER A 153 6.69 -27.89 14.65
CA SER A 153 6.23 -29.07 15.39
C SER A 153 5.80 -30.24 14.48
N LEU A 154 6.17 -30.21 13.20
CA LEU A 154 5.88 -31.26 12.21
C LEU A 154 7.04 -32.25 11.98
N LYS A 155 8.09 -32.25 12.82
CA LYS A 155 9.21 -33.21 12.68
C LYS A 155 9.15 -34.46 13.57
N ASN A 156 8.04 -34.73 14.26
CA ASN A 156 7.84 -35.97 15.03
C ASN A 156 6.57 -36.72 14.59
N ARG A 157 6.49 -37.14 13.32
CA ARG A 157 5.71 -38.33 12.98
C ARG A 157 6.72 -39.47 12.81
N LYS A 158 6.83 -40.33 13.83
CA LYS A 158 7.46 -41.64 13.66
C LYS A 158 6.73 -42.34 12.51
N PRO A 159 7.41 -43.00 11.56
CA PRO A 159 6.74 -43.81 10.57
C PRO A 159 5.92 -44.89 11.30
N SER A 160 4.63 -44.97 10.96
CA SER A 160 3.74 -46.03 11.43
C SER A 160 4.24 -47.35 10.87
N SER A 161 4.46 -48.34 11.72
CA SER A 161 5.00 -49.66 11.39
C SER A 161 3.99 -50.59 10.69
N TYR A 162 3.11 -50.05 9.83
CA TYR A 162 2.02 -50.79 9.21
C TYR A 162 1.92 -50.65 7.68
N ASP A 163 3.01 -50.29 7.01
CA ASP A 163 3.10 -50.35 5.54
C ASP A 163 4.01 -51.49 5.07
N PHE A 164 3.84 -52.67 5.67
CA PHE A 164 4.25 -53.94 5.08
C PHE A 164 3.05 -54.88 5.18
N PHE A 165 2.62 -55.42 4.03
CA PHE A 165 1.45 -56.28 3.79
C PHE A 165 0.12 -55.56 3.51
N ASN A 166 -0.07 -55.12 2.27
CA ASN A 166 -0.91 -55.83 1.26
C ASN A 166 -0.83 -55.14 -0.10
#